data_AF-A0A6C1NN52-F1
#
_entry.id   AF-A0A6C1NN52-F1
#
_cell.length_a   1.000
_cell.length_b   1.000
_cell.length_c   1.000
_cell.angle_alpha   90.00
_cell.angle_beta   90.00
_cell.angle_gamma   90.00
#
_symmetry.space_group_name_H-M   'P 1'
#
loop_
_entity.id
_entity.type
_entity.pdbx_description
1 polymer ?
#
loop_
_entity_poly.entity_id
_entity_poly.type
_entity_poly.pdbx_seq_one_letter_code
_entity_poly.pdbx_strand_id
1 'polypeptide(L)'
;MTDRHLSPRLPLVLAGLLLGGFLLPGPVGALQEGPPIQAATEGEDPVSPGGAFVRSLVLPGWGHASVGSGTRAAFYAAAQSGTALMILKSASRQRTARRFAREERRLVEDELRLQGVASPDSLRVLAGVDPRVSEREELVERRGQQVEDWLALGIFMTLLGAADAYVAGHLADFPQPLALDVGRRPGDLAWEVSLRIPFQGPTGR
;
A
#
# COMPACT_ATOMS: atom_id res chain seq x y z
N MET A 1 -23.64 28.81 -41.91
CA MET A 1 -23.55 27.33 -41.86
C MET A 1 -22.08 26.98 -41.73
N THR A 2 -21.59 26.95 -40.49
CA THR A 2 -20.19 26.64 -40.16
C THR A 2 -20.15 26.23 -38.70
N ASP A 3 -20.38 24.94 -38.45
CA ASP A 3 -20.25 24.35 -37.12
C ASP A 3 -18.77 24.17 -36.77
N ARG A 4 -18.33 24.85 -35.71
CA ARG A 4 -17.08 24.55 -35.01
C ARG A 4 -17.44 23.90 -33.67
N HIS A 5 -17.46 22.57 -33.65
CA HIS A 5 -17.51 21.80 -32.40
C HIS A 5 -16.15 21.89 -31.69
N LEU A 6 -16.05 22.76 -30.69
CA LEU A 6 -14.99 22.74 -29.68
C LEU A 6 -15.42 21.79 -28.56
N SER A 7 -14.72 20.66 -28.44
CA SER A 7 -14.84 19.76 -27.29
C SER A 7 -13.67 20.00 -26.34
N PRO A 8 -13.89 20.30 -25.04
CA PRO A 8 -12.83 20.24 -24.06
C PRO A 8 -12.77 18.82 -23.49
N ARG A 9 -12.03 17.93 -24.15
CA ARG A 9 -11.52 16.72 -23.48
C ARG A 9 -10.23 17.12 -22.79
N LEU A 10 -10.30 17.48 -21.51
CA LEU A 10 -9.12 17.60 -20.65
C LEU A 10 -8.49 16.20 -20.51
N PRO A 11 -7.26 15.95 -21.00
CA PRO A 11 -6.54 14.75 -20.62
C PRO A 11 -5.94 15.01 -19.23
N LEU A 12 -6.61 14.51 -18.18
CA LEU A 12 -6.05 14.49 -16.83
C LEU A 12 -4.99 13.37 -16.76
N VAL A 13 -3.84 13.60 -17.41
CA VAL A 13 -2.65 12.74 -17.29
C VAL A 13 -1.98 13.08 -15.97
N LEU A 14 -2.45 12.47 -14.88
CA LEU A 14 -1.79 12.53 -13.58
C LEU A 14 -2.18 11.33 -12.72
N ALA A 15 -1.73 10.14 -13.15
CA ALA A 15 -1.67 8.93 -12.32
C ALA A 15 -0.67 7.89 -12.86
N GLY A 16 0.36 8.31 -13.60
CA GLY A 16 1.31 7.39 -14.25
C GLY A 16 2.59 7.08 -13.48
N LEU A 17 2.84 7.70 -12.31
CA LEU A 17 4.19 7.69 -11.71
C LEU A 17 4.34 6.96 -10.36
N LEU A 18 3.31 6.26 -9.88
CA LEU A 18 3.42 5.40 -8.69
C LEU A 18 2.87 3.98 -8.88
N LEU A 19 2.45 3.64 -10.10
CA LEU A 19 1.98 2.29 -10.47
C LEU A 19 2.62 1.77 -11.77
N GLY A 20 3.47 2.56 -12.43
CA GLY A 20 4.16 2.19 -13.68
C GLY A 20 5.57 1.60 -13.50
N GLY A 21 6.06 1.46 -12.26
CA GLY A 21 7.40 0.94 -11.98
C GLY A 21 7.47 -0.56 -11.69
N PHE A 22 6.35 -1.29 -11.75
CA PHE A 22 6.27 -2.68 -11.27
C PHE A 22 5.94 -3.71 -12.37
N LEU A 23 5.95 -3.32 -13.66
CA LEU A 23 5.62 -4.23 -14.77
C LEU A 23 6.54 -4.17 -16.00
N LEU A 24 7.75 -3.64 -15.83
CA LEU A 24 8.83 -3.87 -16.79
C LEU A 24 9.94 -4.61 -16.04
N PRO A 25 10.20 -5.90 -16.29
CA PRO A 25 11.54 -6.40 -16.05
C PRO A 25 12.44 -5.54 -16.94
N GLY A 26 13.22 -4.65 -16.35
CA GLY A 26 14.33 -4.02 -17.06
C GLY A 26 15.15 -5.12 -17.75
N PRO A 27 15.90 -4.81 -18.82
CA PRO A 27 16.82 -5.78 -19.36
C PRO A 27 17.66 -6.29 -18.19
N VAL A 28 17.54 -7.58 -17.87
CA VAL A 28 18.50 -8.31 -17.04
C VAL A 28 19.77 -8.42 -17.90
N GLY A 29 20.36 -7.27 -18.18
CA GLY A 29 21.62 -7.11 -18.86
C GLY A 29 22.66 -7.47 -17.85
N ALA A 30 23.22 -8.67 -18.00
CA ALA A 30 24.22 -9.27 -17.14
C ALA A 30 23.81 -9.22 -15.66
N LEU A 31 23.31 -10.36 -15.15
CA LEU A 31 23.69 -10.74 -13.81
C LEU A 31 25.22 -10.80 -13.81
N GLN A 32 25.86 -9.66 -13.53
CA GLN A 32 27.12 -9.66 -12.84
C GLN A 32 26.87 -10.62 -11.68
N GLU A 33 27.63 -11.72 -11.64
CA GLU A 33 27.69 -12.57 -10.47
C GLU A 33 27.82 -11.60 -9.30
N GLY A 34 26.72 -11.41 -8.57
CA GLY A 34 26.79 -10.72 -7.30
C GLY A 34 27.88 -11.46 -6.54
N PRO A 35 28.71 -10.75 -5.74
CA PRO A 35 29.68 -11.45 -4.91
C PRO A 35 28.96 -12.63 -4.26
N PRO A 36 29.59 -13.83 -4.23
CA PRO A 36 28.96 -15.00 -3.64
C PRO A 36 28.30 -14.54 -2.36
N ILE A 37 27.02 -14.88 -2.14
CA ILE A 37 26.32 -14.52 -0.89
C ILE A 37 27.32 -14.80 0.21
N GLN A 38 27.91 -13.73 0.75
CA GLN A 38 29.03 -13.89 1.65
C GLN A 38 28.40 -14.65 2.79
N ALA A 39 28.97 -15.82 3.08
CA ALA A 39 28.66 -16.54 4.30
C ALA A 39 28.55 -15.47 5.38
N ALA A 40 27.36 -15.36 5.97
CA ALA A 40 27.09 -14.41 7.02
C ALA A 40 28.31 -14.45 7.95
N THR A 41 28.93 -13.30 8.14
CA THR A 41 30.08 -13.17 9.03
C THR A 41 29.75 -13.93 10.30
N GLU A 42 30.46 -15.03 10.54
CA GLU A 42 30.37 -15.82 11.76
C GLU A 42 30.67 -14.86 12.93
N GLY A 43 29.62 -14.37 13.61
CA GLY A 43 29.79 -13.39 14.67
C GLY A 43 28.57 -12.55 15.04
N GLU A 44 27.51 -12.47 14.24
CA GLU A 44 26.25 -11.86 14.68
C GLU A 44 25.30 -12.94 15.18
N ASP A 45 24.98 -12.89 16.49
CA ASP A 45 23.98 -13.76 17.10
C ASP A 45 22.66 -13.70 16.28
N PRO A 46 22.07 -14.84 15.89
CA PRO A 46 20.85 -14.86 15.11
C PRO A 46 19.77 -14.04 15.82
N VAL A 47 19.21 -13.06 15.09
CA VAL A 47 18.19 -12.16 15.64
C VAL A 47 17.00 -12.98 16.11
N SER A 48 16.70 -12.91 17.42
CA SER A 48 15.61 -13.70 17.98
C SER A 48 14.28 -13.42 17.25
N PRO A 49 13.41 -14.43 17.09
CA PRO A 49 12.12 -14.25 16.41
C PRO A 49 11.27 -13.13 16.99
N GLY A 50 11.26 -12.99 18.32
CA GLY A 50 10.61 -11.88 19.02
C GLY A 50 11.25 -10.53 18.70
N GLY A 51 12.58 -10.48 18.57
CA GLY A 51 13.30 -9.29 18.12
C GLY A 51 12.98 -8.90 16.67
N ALA A 52 12.83 -9.87 15.76
CA ALA A 52 12.45 -9.60 14.38
C ALA A 52 11.00 -9.08 14.28
N PHE A 53 10.09 -9.65 15.06
CA PHE A 53 8.70 -9.19 15.18
C PHE A 53 8.59 -7.72 15.60
N VAL A 54 9.25 -7.34 16.72
CA VAL A 54 9.18 -5.97 17.25
C VAL A 54 9.75 -4.96 16.25
N ARG A 55 10.86 -5.29 15.58
CA ARG A 55 11.44 -4.43 14.54
C ARG A 55 10.46 -4.18 13.39
N SER A 56 9.76 -5.21 12.92
CA SER A 56 8.75 -5.07 11.87
C SER A 56 7.50 -4.31 12.30
N LEU A 57 7.11 -4.36 13.59
CA LEU A 57 6.02 -3.51 14.11
C LEU A 57 6.39 -2.03 14.13
N VAL A 58 7.64 -1.71 14.50
CA VAL A 58 8.12 -0.33 14.58
C VAL A 58 8.33 0.25 13.19
N LEU A 59 8.97 -0.52 12.30
CA LEU A 59 9.25 -0.10 10.94
C LEU A 59 8.97 -1.26 9.98
N PRO A 60 7.90 -1.18 9.17
CA PRO A 60 7.54 -2.24 8.24
C PRO A 60 8.70 -2.58 7.30
N GLY A 61 9.08 -3.86 7.28
CA GLY A 61 10.22 -4.38 6.54
C GLY A 61 11.53 -4.50 7.33
N TRP A 62 11.68 -3.83 8.49
CA TRP A 62 12.93 -3.86 9.26
C TRP A 62 13.23 -5.22 9.89
N GLY A 63 12.22 -5.93 10.41
CA GLY A 63 12.40 -7.29 10.93
C GLY A 63 12.90 -8.26 9.86
N HIS A 64 12.37 -8.17 8.64
CA HIS A 64 12.83 -8.99 7.52
C HIS A 64 14.26 -8.68 7.08
N ALA A 65 14.63 -7.40 7.06
CA ALA A 65 16.01 -7.00 6.77
C ALA A 65 16.99 -7.57 7.80
N SER A 66 16.59 -7.59 9.08
CA SER A 66 17.42 -8.12 10.16
C SER A 66 17.60 -9.65 10.15
N VAL A 67 16.75 -10.38 9.43
CA VAL A 67 16.85 -11.85 9.24
C VAL A 67 17.39 -12.19 7.84
N GLY A 68 18.00 -11.22 7.14
CA GLY A 68 18.61 -11.43 5.82
C GLY A 68 17.63 -11.57 4.65
N SER A 69 16.33 -11.34 4.86
CA SER A 69 15.30 -11.46 3.81
C SER A 69 15.00 -10.12 3.13
N GLY A 70 15.90 -9.69 2.24
CA GLY A 70 15.78 -8.40 1.54
C GLY A 70 14.52 -8.27 0.66
N THR A 71 14.07 -9.35 0.01
CA THR A 71 12.87 -9.34 -0.83
C THR A 71 11.61 -9.09 -0.02
N ARG A 72 11.47 -9.74 1.13
CA ARG A 72 10.33 -9.53 2.06
C ARG A 72 10.37 -8.14 2.68
N ALA A 73 11.56 -7.66 3.05
CA ALA A 73 11.74 -6.30 3.56
C ALA A 73 11.24 -5.26 2.54
N ALA A 74 11.65 -5.39 1.28
CA ALA A 74 11.24 -4.50 0.20
C ALA A 74 9.72 -4.55 -0.05
N PHE A 75 9.11 -5.75 -0.03
CA PHE A 75 7.68 -5.92 -0.20
C PHE A 75 6.86 -5.15 0.84
N TYR A 76 7.12 -5.39 2.14
CA TYR A 76 6.36 -4.73 3.21
C TYR A 76 6.61 -3.22 3.28
N ALA A 77 7.85 -2.79 3.01
CA ALA A 77 8.16 -1.35 2.93
C ALA A 77 7.37 -0.66 1.81
N ALA A 78 7.30 -1.28 0.62
CA ALA A 78 6.55 -0.74 -0.51
C ALA A 78 5.04 -0.74 -0.26
N ALA A 79 4.49 -1.84 0.24
CA ALA A 79 3.07 -1.96 0.58
C ALA A 79 2.65 -0.91 1.62
N GLN A 80 3.45 -0.73 2.68
CA GLN A 80 3.15 0.26 3.70
C GLN A 80 3.26 1.69 3.18
N SER A 81 4.27 1.98 2.36
CA SER A 81 4.46 3.30 1.75
C SER A 81 3.28 3.66 0.84
N GLY A 82 2.86 2.72 -0.01
CA GLY A 82 1.68 2.89 -0.87
C GLY A 82 0.40 3.15 -0.06
N THR A 83 0.22 2.39 1.02
CA THR A 83 -0.92 2.57 1.93
C THR A 83 -0.89 3.94 2.61
N ALA A 84 0.26 4.36 3.13
CA ALA A 84 0.42 5.67 3.77
C ALA A 84 0.11 6.82 2.81
N LEU A 85 0.59 6.74 1.57
CA LEU A 85 0.25 7.72 0.53
C LEU A 85 -1.26 7.78 0.25
N MET A 86 -1.93 6.62 0.23
CA MET A 86 -3.37 6.56 0.03
C MET A 86 -4.17 7.12 1.21
N ILE A 87 -3.71 6.94 2.45
CA ILE A 87 -4.27 7.60 3.63
C ILE A 87 -4.15 9.12 3.49
N LEU A 88 -2.95 9.64 3.18
CA LEU A 88 -2.70 11.08 3.03
C LEU A 88 -3.57 11.70 1.92
N LYS A 89 -3.64 11.02 0.76
CA LYS A 89 -4.46 11.44 -0.38
C LYS A 89 -5.95 11.45 -0.02
N SER A 90 -6.45 10.40 0.62
CA SER A 90 -7.86 10.28 1.02
C SER A 90 -8.23 11.30 2.09
N ALA A 91 -7.37 11.52 3.09
CA ALA A 91 -7.56 12.53 4.11
C ALA A 91 -7.59 13.95 3.53
N SER A 92 -6.73 14.24 2.55
CA SER A 92 -6.76 15.52 1.83
C SER A 92 -8.08 15.74 1.11
N ARG A 93 -8.57 14.72 0.39
CA ARG A 93 -9.87 14.76 -0.30
C ARG A 93 -11.04 14.94 0.67
N GLN A 94 -11.00 14.28 1.82
CA GLN A 94 -12.02 14.41 2.86
C GLN A 94 -12.06 15.84 3.43
N ARG A 95 -10.89 16.46 3.67
CA ARG A 95 -10.82 17.87 4.13
C ARG A 95 -11.47 18.83 3.13
N THR A 96 -11.19 18.63 1.84
CA THR A 96 -11.80 19.43 0.77
C THR A 96 -13.31 19.22 0.71
N ALA A 97 -13.79 17.97 0.77
CA ALA A 97 -15.22 17.66 0.80
C ALA A 97 -15.93 18.32 1.99
N ARG A 98 -15.32 18.26 3.18
CA ARG A 98 -15.83 18.91 4.39
C ARG A 98 -15.91 20.42 4.26
N ARG A 99 -14.98 21.05 3.54
CA ARG A 99 -15.02 22.50 3.27
C ARG A 99 -16.22 22.84 2.41
N PHE A 100 -16.44 22.12 1.31
CA PHE A 100 -17.57 22.34 0.43
C PHE A 100 -18.91 22.05 1.11
N ALA A 101 -19.02 20.98 1.90
CA ALA A 101 -20.24 20.70 2.64
C ALA A 101 -20.62 21.83 3.62
N ARG A 102 -19.63 22.39 4.33
CA ARG A 102 -19.87 23.54 5.22
C ARG A 102 -20.26 24.80 4.48
N GLU A 103 -19.70 25.03 3.30
CA GLU A 103 -20.02 26.19 2.46
C GLU A 103 -21.44 26.08 1.90
N GLU A 104 -21.79 24.93 1.30
CA GLU A 104 -23.12 24.65 0.79
C GLU A 104 -24.18 24.81 1.89
N ARG A 105 -23.94 24.22 3.06
CA ARG A 105 -24.85 24.34 4.21
C ARG A 105 -25.07 25.79 4.63
N ARG A 106 -24.02 26.63 4.63
CA ARG A 106 -24.16 28.05 4.96
C ARG A 106 -25.03 28.77 3.94
N LEU A 107 -24.85 28.50 2.65
CA LEU A 107 -25.66 29.11 1.59
C LEU A 107 -27.13 28.72 1.72
N VAL A 108 -27.43 27.45 2.01
CA VAL A 108 -28.81 26.99 2.23
C VAL A 108 -29.40 27.61 3.50
N GLU A 109 -28.65 27.67 4.60
CA GLU A 109 -29.11 28.35 5.81
C GLU A 109 -29.38 29.85 5.58
N ASP A 110 -28.57 30.53 4.78
CA ASP A 110 -28.78 31.94 4.43
C ASP A 110 -30.02 32.12 3.54
N GLU A 111 -30.25 31.23 2.56
CA GLU A 111 -31.46 31.22 1.74
C GLU A 111 -32.72 31.01 2.60
N LEU A 112 -32.69 30.07 3.54
CA LEU A 112 -33.80 29.82 4.48
C LEU A 112 -34.06 31.02 5.40
N ARG A 113 -33.01 31.73 5.84
CA ARG A 113 -33.16 32.98 6.61
C ARG A 113 -33.87 34.06 5.80
N LEU A 114 -33.53 34.20 4.51
CA LEU A 114 -34.22 35.13 3.61
C LEU A 114 -35.69 34.75 3.39
N GLN A 115 -36.05 33.47 3.52
CA GLN A 115 -37.42 32.97 3.50
C GLN A 115 -38.15 33.14 4.85
N GLY A 116 -37.53 33.75 5.86
CA GLY A 116 -38.13 34.02 7.17
C GLY A 116 -37.95 32.89 8.20
N VAL A 117 -37.16 31.86 7.89
CA VAL A 117 -36.80 30.83 8.87
C VAL A 117 -35.76 31.40 9.85
N ALA A 118 -36.22 31.82 11.03
CA ALA A 118 -35.35 32.43 12.04
C ALA A 118 -34.86 31.45 13.12
N SER A 119 -35.59 30.35 13.34
CA SER A 119 -35.27 29.44 14.44
C SER A 119 -34.02 28.60 14.12
N PRO A 120 -33.03 28.50 15.04
CA PRO A 120 -31.84 27.68 14.80
C PRO A 120 -32.15 26.20 14.56
N ASP A 121 -33.18 25.66 15.21
CA ASP A 121 -33.60 24.28 15.05
C ASP A 121 -34.23 24.04 13.68
N SER A 122 -35.14 24.93 13.25
CA SER A 122 -35.74 24.85 11.92
C SER A 122 -34.69 24.99 10.82
N LEU A 123 -33.72 25.89 10.98
CA LEU A 123 -32.61 26.02 10.02
C LEU A 123 -31.79 24.73 9.93
N ARG A 124 -31.43 24.11 11.06
CA ARG A 124 -30.66 22.85 11.06
C ARG A 124 -31.42 21.71 10.40
N VAL A 125 -32.71 21.57 10.69
CA VAL A 125 -33.54 20.49 10.13
C VAL A 125 -33.77 20.71 8.64
N LEU A 126 -34.19 21.90 8.23
CA LEU A 126 -34.50 22.22 6.83
C LEU A 126 -33.25 22.20 5.95
N ALA A 127 -32.12 22.75 6.44
CA ALA A 127 -30.87 22.66 5.69
C ALA A 127 -30.35 21.21 5.60
N GLY A 128 -30.55 20.40 6.63
CA GLY A 128 -30.13 18.99 6.62
C GLY A 128 -30.91 18.11 5.63
N VAL A 129 -32.16 18.46 5.32
CA VAL A 129 -32.96 17.75 4.30
C VAL A 129 -32.85 18.35 2.91
N ASP A 130 -32.17 19.50 2.74
CA ASP A 130 -31.92 20.07 1.42
C ASP A 130 -31.01 19.11 0.62
N PRO A 131 -31.40 18.73 -0.62
CA PRO A 131 -30.63 17.79 -1.43
C PRO A 131 -29.18 18.20 -1.65
N ARG A 132 -28.90 19.51 -1.75
CA ARG A 132 -27.54 20.04 -1.96
C ARG A 132 -26.66 19.75 -0.76
N VAL A 133 -27.18 19.96 0.45
CA VAL A 133 -26.44 19.70 1.69
C VAL A 133 -26.26 18.20 1.90
N SER A 134 -27.34 17.43 1.74
CA SER A 134 -27.31 15.97 1.91
C SER A 134 -26.30 15.29 0.96
N GLU A 135 -26.25 15.68 -0.32
CA GLU A 135 -25.28 15.12 -1.28
C GLU A 135 -23.83 15.41 -0.88
N ARG A 136 -23.56 16.62 -0.37
CA ARG A 136 -22.24 17.00 0.10
C ARG A 136 -21.84 16.26 1.37
N GLU A 137 -22.77 16.07 2.30
CA GLU A 137 -22.54 15.31 3.53
C GLU A 137 -22.29 13.82 3.22
N GLU A 138 -23.06 13.22 2.30
CA GLU A 138 -22.81 11.85 1.82
C GLU A 138 -21.42 11.73 1.18
N LEU A 139 -20.98 12.74 0.41
CA LEU A 139 -19.63 12.75 -0.13
C LEU A 139 -18.57 12.82 0.98
N VAL A 140 -18.78 13.60 2.05
CA VAL A 140 -17.87 13.63 3.21
C VAL A 140 -17.77 12.26 3.85
N GLU A 141 -18.90 11.59 4.05
CA GLU A 141 -18.98 10.27 4.65
C GLU A 141 -18.22 9.23 3.81
N ARG A 142 -18.51 9.14 2.50
CA ARG A 142 -17.80 8.23 1.58
C ARG A 142 -16.29 8.48 1.56
N ARG A 143 -15.84 9.73 1.70
CA ARG A 143 -14.41 10.06 1.81
C ARG A 143 -13.83 9.71 3.18
N GLY A 144 -14.64 9.70 4.23
CA GLY A 144 -14.26 9.19 5.56
C GLY A 144 -14.06 7.69 5.55
N GLN A 145 -15.03 6.94 5.03
CA GLN A 145 -14.93 5.49 4.86
C GLN A 145 -13.67 5.10 4.08
N GLN A 146 -13.35 5.82 2.99
CA GLN A 146 -12.09 5.59 2.27
C GLN A 146 -10.85 5.74 3.14
N VAL A 147 -10.79 6.72 4.06
CA VAL A 147 -9.65 6.88 4.97
C VAL A 147 -9.59 5.70 5.95
N GLU A 148 -10.75 5.28 6.48
CA GLU A 148 -10.87 4.15 7.41
C GLU A 148 -10.44 2.83 6.75
N ASP A 149 -10.83 2.59 5.50
CA ASP A 149 -10.41 1.41 4.72
C ASP A 149 -8.89 1.34 4.56
N TRP A 150 -8.26 2.45 4.17
CA TRP A 150 -6.80 2.51 4.01
C TRP A 150 -6.07 2.39 5.35
N LEU A 151 -6.65 2.92 6.43
CA LEU A 151 -6.10 2.78 7.77
C LEU A 151 -6.16 1.32 8.24
N ALA A 152 -7.30 0.65 8.04
CA ALA A 152 -7.49 -0.76 8.36
C ALA A 152 -6.49 -1.63 7.59
N LEU A 153 -6.31 -1.39 6.28
CA LEU A 153 -5.31 -2.07 5.47
C LEU A 153 -3.88 -1.84 6.00
N GLY A 154 -3.55 -0.60 6.38
CA GLY A 154 -2.21 -0.27 6.90
C GLY A 154 -1.89 -0.95 8.23
N ILE A 155 -2.88 -1.06 9.12
CA ILE A 155 -2.76 -1.82 10.37
C ILE A 155 -2.60 -3.30 10.07
N PHE A 156 -3.45 -3.85 9.19
CA PHE A 156 -3.39 -5.25 8.78
C PHE A 156 -2.01 -5.61 8.20
N MET A 157 -1.49 -4.82 7.25
CA MET A 157 -0.18 -5.07 6.63
C MET A 157 0.97 -4.99 7.63
N THR A 158 0.89 -4.10 8.62
CA THR A 158 1.87 -4.00 9.70
C THR A 158 1.89 -5.27 10.54
N LEU A 159 0.72 -5.75 10.96
CA LEU A 159 0.59 -6.97 11.76
C LEU A 159 1.01 -8.21 10.97
N LEU A 160 0.60 -8.29 9.70
CA LEU A 160 0.98 -9.37 8.79
C LEU A 160 2.51 -9.43 8.61
N GLY A 161 3.15 -8.30 8.35
CA GLY A 161 4.62 -8.23 8.22
C GLY A 161 5.35 -8.56 9.51
N ALA A 162 4.81 -8.16 10.67
CA ALA A 162 5.36 -8.57 11.95
C ALA A 162 5.26 -10.08 12.17
N ALA A 163 4.09 -10.68 11.90
CA ALA A 163 3.88 -12.12 12.01
C ALA A 163 4.78 -12.90 11.03
N ASP A 164 4.91 -12.44 9.78
CA ASP A 164 5.80 -13.07 8.80
C ASP A 164 7.28 -12.94 9.21
N ALA A 165 7.71 -11.84 9.83
CA ALA A 165 9.06 -11.68 10.34
C ALA A 165 9.34 -12.60 11.54
N TYR A 166 8.35 -12.80 12.41
CA TYR A 166 8.43 -13.77 13.51
C TYR A 166 8.63 -15.20 13.00
N VAL A 167 7.88 -15.59 11.96
CA VAL A 167 8.04 -16.90 11.30
C VAL A 167 9.41 -16.99 10.62
N ALA A 168 9.84 -15.95 9.90
CA ALA A 168 11.16 -15.92 9.27
C ALA A 168 12.29 -16.09 10.29
N GLY A 169 12.19 -15.44 11.46
CA GLY A 169 13.13 -15.61 12.55
C GLY A 169 13.20 -17.05 13.07
N HIS A 170 12.05 -17.73 13.19
CA HIS A 170 12.04 -19.15 13.59
C HIS A 170 12.69 -20.07 12.55
N LEU A 171 12.60 -19.69 11.27
CA LEU A 171 13.14 -20.48 10.17
C LEU A 171 14.62 -20.18 9.89
N ALA A 172 15.21 -19.16 10.53
CA ALA A 172 16.59 -18.74 10.28
C ALA A 172 17.60 -19.84 10.61
N ASP A 173 17.32 -20.67 11.63
CA ASP A 173 18.20 -21.75 12.10
C ASP A 173 17.99 -23.07 11.34
N PHE A 174 16.99 -23.14 10.45
CA PHE A 174 16.75 -24.35 9.67
C PHE A 174 17.75 -24.44 8.50
N PRO A 175 18.45 -25.57 8.32
CA PRO A 175 19.34 -25.74 7.19
C PRO A 175 18.54 -25.57 5.89
N GLN A 176 18.96 -24.65 5.01
CA GLN A 176 18.23 -24.30 3.78
C GLN A 176 17.87 -25.57 2.99
N PRO A 177 16.60 -26.03 2.96
CA PRO A 177 16.34 -27.35 2.43
C PRO A 177 16.32 -27.40 0.89
N LEU A 178 16.18 -26.25 0.20
CA LEU A 178 15.83 -26.22 -1.22
C LEU A 178 16.35 -24.92 -1.86
N ALA A 179 17.23 -25.03 -2.86
CA ALA A 179 17.54 -23.88 -3.71
C ALA A 179 16.48 -23.82 -4.82
N LEU A 180 15.71 -22.73 -4.82
CA LEU A 180 14.66 -22.48 -5.79
C LEU A 180 15.21 -21.48 -6.81
N ASP A 181 15.45 -21.96 -8.02
CA ASP A 181 16.03 -21.17 -9.10
C ASP A 181 14.89 -20.79 -10.07
N VAL A 182 14.67 -19.48 -10.22
CA VAL A 182 13.59 -18.95 -11.07
C VAL A 182 14.26 -18.29 -12.26
N GLY A 183 14.35 -19.06 -13.34
CA GLY A 183 14.95 -18.63 -14.60
C GLY A 183 13.89 -18.25 -15.62
N ARG A 184 14.18 -17.26 -16.45
CA ARG A 184 13.44 -17.06 -17.69
C ARG A 184 14.05 -17.99 -18.74
N ARG A 185 13.25 -18.86 -19.34
CA ARG A 185 13.76 -19.75 -20.39
C ARG A 185 14.13 -18.90 -21.62
N PRO A 186 15.37 -18.98 -22.14
CA PRO A 186 15.78 -18.16 -23.27
C PRO A 186 14.89 -18.44 -24.50
N GLY A 187 14.30 -17.38 -25.06
CA GLY A 187 13.46 -17.47 -26.27
C GLY A 187 11.95 -17.62 -26.04
N ASP A 188 11.47 -17.71 -24.79
CA ASP A 188 10.05 -17.81 -24.48
C ASP A 188 9.61 -16.78 -23.40
N LEU A 189 8.31 -16.49 -23.33
CA LEU A 189 7.69 -15.74 -22.23
C LEU A 189 7.41 -16.64 -21.00
N ALA A 190 7.74 -17.93 -21.10
CA ALA A 190 7.57 -18.91 -20.05
C ALA A 190 8.58 -18.73 -18.91
N TRP A 191 8.08 -18.84 -17.68
CA TRP A 191 8.88 -18.88 -16.47
C TRP A 191 9.21 -20.34 -16.14
N GLU A 192 10.48 -20.62 -15.85
CA GLU A 192 10.92 -21.93 -15.39
C GLU A 192 11.27 -21.85 -13.91
N VAL A 193 10.61 -22.71 -13.12
CA VAL A 193 10.89 -22.87 -11.70
C VAL A 193 11.60 -24.21 -11.55
N SER A 194 12.88 -24.18 -11.18
CA SER A 194 13.66 -25.38 -10.93
C SER A 194 13.99 -25.51 -9.45
N LEU A 195 13.87 -26.74 -8.94
CA LEU A 195 14.09 -27.07 -7.54
C LEU A 195 15.35 -27.93 -7.41
N ARG A 196 16.36 -27.46 -6.69
CA ARG A 196 17.56 -28.23 -6.39
C ARG A 196 17.46 -28.78 -4.96
N ILE A 197 17.40 -30.11 -4.86
CA ILE A 197 17.36 -30.84 -3.59
C ILE A 197 18.77 -31.39 -3.33
N PRO A 198 19.46 -30.99 -2.25
CA PRO A 198 20.72 -31.62 -1.87
C PRO A 198 20.44 -33.03 -1.33
N PHE A 199 20.88 -34.06 -2.06
CA PHE A 199 20.79 -35.45 -1.60
C PHE A 199 22.10 -35.86 -0.93
N GLN A 200 22.07 -36.05 0.39
CA GLN A 200 23.19 -36.62 1.13
C GLN A 200 22.99 -38.14 1.17
N GLY A 201 23.69 -38.86 0.28
CA GLY A 201 23.62 -40.33 0.23
C GLY A 201 24.19 -40.99 1.50
N PRO A 202 23.78 -42.23 1.82
CA PRO A 202 24.31 -42.93 2.99
C PRO A 202 25.82 -43.12 2.85
N THR A 203 26.58 -42.63 3.83
CA THR A 203 28.00 -42.96 3.96
C THR A 203 28.11 -44.43 4.35
N GLY A 204 28.48 -45.26 3.38
CA GLY A 204 28.72 -46.69 3.58
C GLY A 204 29.76 -46.90 4.68
N ARG A 205 29.41 -47.75 5.65
CA ARG A 205 30.37 -48.42 6.53
C ARG A 205 30.82 -49.72 5.89
#